data_AF-A0A2D7N7T1-F1
#
_entry.id   AF-A0A2D7N7T1-F1
#
_cell.length_a   1.000
_cell.length_b   1.000
_cell.length_c   1.000
_cell.angle_alpha   90.00
_cell.angle_beta   90.00
_cell.angle_gamma   90.00
#
_symmetry.space_group_name_H-M   'P 1'
#
loop_
_entity.id
_entity.type
_entity.pdbx_description
1 polymer ?
#
loop_
_entity_poly.entity_id
_entity_poly.type
_entity_poly.pdbx_seq_one_letter_code
_entity_poly.pdbx_strand_id
1 'polypeptide(L)'
;MPDRSDRLHALAQDKSEHLGLSRAKRRTLSSLLQQDESWFETQIQATPEDRFQALTDLWGIGPWSVAMFELFVLKNPDVWSDGDLILRRVSELLAGEADTDRAEWISSAAPFRSFLALYCWKLNDS
;
A
#
# COMPACT_ATOMS: atom_id res chain seq x y z
N MET A 1 -7.26 -9.32 -28.25
CA MET A 1 -7.54 -8.78 -26.91
C MET A 1 -6.84 -7.44 -26.82
N PRO A 2 -7.50 -6.32 -26.46
CA PRO A 2 -6.79 -5.05 -26.30
C PRO A 2 -5.70 -5.21 -25.24
N ASP A 3 -4.58 -4.53 -25.47
CA ASP A 3 -3.41 -4.57 -24.59
C ASP A 3 -3.79 -4.06 -23.19
N ARG A 4 -3.05 -4.50 -22.16
CA ARG A 4 -3.31 -4.09 -20.78
C ARG A 4 -3.25 -2.57 -20.64
N SER A 5 -2.34 -1.91 -21.34
CA SER A 5 -2.19 -0.45 -21.32
C SER A 5 -3.44 0.25 -21.84
N ASP A 6 -3.99 -0.21 -22.98
CA ASP A 6 -5.21 0.35 -23.58
C ASP A 6 -6.40 0.30 -22.60
N ARG A 7 -6.53 -0.79 -21.85
CA ARG A 7 -7.61 -0.95 -20.86
C ARG A 7 -7.45 -0.01 -19.67
N LEU A 8 -6.22 0.23 -19.22
CA LEU A 8 -5.94 1.17 -18.13
C LEU A 8 -6.23 2.60 -18.56
N HIS A 9 -5.84 2.98 -19.78
CA HIS A 9 -6.17 4.29 -20.35
C HIS A 9 -7.68 4.49 -20.48
N ALA A 10 -8.41 3.49 -20.99
CA ALA A 10 -9.87 3.53 -21.06
C ALA A 10 -10.50 3.71 -19.67
N LEU A 11 -10.02 2.97 -18.65
CA LEU A 11 -10.53 3.03 -17.28
C LEU A 11 -10.25 4.38 -16.60
N ALA A 12 -9.10 5.00 -16.88
CA ALA A 12 -8.75 6.32 -16.35
C ALA A 12 -9.62 7.44 -16.95
N GLN A 13 -9.97 7.31 -18.22
CA GLN A 13 -10.79 8.29 -18.95
C GLN A 13 -12.28 8.05 -18.79
N ASP A 14 -12.70 6.86 -18.33
CA ASP A 14 -14.11 6.53 -18.22
C ASP A 14 -14.83 7.41 -17.18
N LYS A 15 -15.86 8.10 -17.63
CA LYS A 15 -16.75 8.92 -16.82
C LYS A 15 -18.01 8.18 -16.40
N SER A 16 -18.24 6.97 -16.89
CA SER A 16 -19.37 6.13 -16.50
C SER A 16 -19.29 5.80 -15.00
N GLU A 17 -20.45 5.69 -14.35
CA GLU A 17 -20.54 5.30 -12.93
C GLU A 17 -20.50 3.78 -12.76
N HIS A 18 -20.52 3.02 -13.86
CA HIS A 18 -20.72 1.57 -13.86
C HIS A 18 -19.44 0.77 -13.60
N LEU A 19 -18.24 1.37 -13.73
CA LEU A 19 -16.97 0.67 -13.52
C LEU A 19 -16.51 0.63 -12.05
N GLY A 20 -17.28 1.16 -11.10
CA GLY A 20 -17.03 1.02 -9.65
C GLY A 20 -15.82 1.79 -9.08
N LEU A 21 -15.00 2.43 -9.93
CA LEU A 21 -13.95 3.34 -9.46
C LEU A 21 -14.51 4.71 -9.09
N SER A 22 -14.18 5.21 -7.91
CA SER A 22 -14.50 6.59 -7.53
C SER A 22 -13.76 7.60 -8.40
N ARG A 23 -14.26 8.84 -8.45
CA ARG A 23 -13.60 9.97 -9.15
C ARG A 23 -12.17 10.19 -8.68
N ALA A 24 -11.93 10.02 -7.37
CA ALA A 24 -10.59 10.08 -6.80
C ALA A 24 -9.67 9.01 -7.40
N LYS A 25 -10.05 7.73 -7.34
CA LYS A 25 -9.21 6.64 -7.86
C LYS A 25 -8.87 6.81 -9.35
N ARG A 26 -9.80 7.36 -10.16
CA ARG A 26 -9.54 7.67 -11.57
C ARG A 26 -8.51 8.78 -11.76
N ARG A 27 -8.56 9.82 -10.93
CA ARG A 27 -7.54 10.89 -10.93
C ARG A 27 -6.16 10.34 -10.57
N THR A 28 -6.07 9.52 -9.53
CA THR A 28 -4.80 8.84 -9.16
C THR A 28 -4.29 7.96 -10.29
N LEU A 29 -5.16 7.15 -10.90
CA LEU A 29 -4.79 6.32 -12.05
C LEU A 29 -4.30 7.17 -13.24
N SER A 30 -4.94 8.32 -13.50
CA SER A 30 -4.51 9.24 -14.55
C SER A 30 -3.12 9.81 -14.28
N SER A 31 -2.80 10.16 -13.01
CA SER A 31 -1.46 10.61 -12.61
C SER A 31 -0.40 9.52 -12.77
N LEU A 32 -0.76 8.26 -12.49
CA LEU A 32 0.12 7.10 -12.70
C LEU A 32 0.38 6.84 -14.19
N LEU A 33 -0.64 6.95 -15.04
CA LEU A 33 -0.53 6.75 -16.49
C LEU A 33 0.24 7.87 -17.23
N GLN A 34 0.55 8.98 -16.54
CA GLN A 34 1.45 10.00 -17.07
C GLN A 34 2.93 9.62 -16.88
N GLN A 35 3.22 8.63 -16.03
CA GLN A 35 4.57 8.09 -15.85
C GLN A 35 4.84 7.04 -16.92
N ASP A 36 6.09 6.95 -17.37
CA ASP A 36 6.53 5.90 -18.28
C ASP A 36 7.02 4.66 -17.51
N GLU A 37 7.31 3.58 -18.24
CA GLU A 37 7.80 2.32 -17.66
C GLU A 37 9.12 2.51 -16.88
N SER A 38 10.01 3.38 -17.37
CA SER A 38 11.31 3.64 -16.73
C SER A 38 11.17 4.31 -15.36
N TRP A 39 10.14 5.13 -15.17
CA TRP A 39 9.82 5.72 -13.87
C TRP A 39 9.45 4.62 -12.86
N PHE A 40 8.63 3.64 -13.25
CA PHE A 40 8.26 2.52 -12.37
C PHE A 40 9.47 1.63 -12.05
N GLU A 41 10.31 1.34 -13.04
CA GLU A 41 11.57 0.60 -12.83
C GLU A 41 12.47 1.32 -11.82
N THR A 42 12.58 2.66 -11.94
CA THR A 42 13.33 3.49 -11.00
C THR A 42 12.77 3.35 -9.59
N GLN A 43 11.44 3.39 -9.40
CA GLN A 43 10.86 3.26 -8.07
C GLN A 43 11.08 1.87 -7.45
N ILE A 44 11.03 0.81 -8.26
CA ILE A 44 11.28 -0.56 -7.80
C ILE A 44 12.72 -0.72 -7.28
N GLN A 45 13.69 -0.07 -7.92
CA GLN A 45 15.12 -0.15 -7.55
C GLN A 45 15.56 0.89 -6.52
N ALA A 46 14.75 1.93 -6.30
CA ALA A 46 15.05 3.01 -5.37
C ALA A 46 15.15 2.54 -3.92
N THR A 47 15.79 3.36 -3.08
CA THR A 47 15.76 3.14 -1.63
C THR A 47 14.32 3.30 -1.11
N PRO A 48 13.96 2.70 0.04
CA PRO A 48 12.62 2.87 0.61
C PRO A 48 12.23 4.33 0.82
N GLU A 49 13.18 5.17 1.25
CA GLU A 49 12.95 6.60 1.49
C GLU A 49 12.66 7.35 0.18
N ASP A 50 13.52 7.18 -0.84
CA ASP A 50 13.36 7.86 -2.13
C ASP A 50 12.06 7.43 -2.83
N ARG A 51 11.76 6.13 -2.78
CA ARG A 51 10.51 5.59 -3.32
C ARG A 51 9.31 6.13 -2.56
N PHE A 52 9.36 6.20 -1.23
CA PHE A 52 8.27 6.76 -0.43
C PHE A 52 7.97 8.19 -0.85
N GLN A 53 8.99 9.04 -0.95
CA GLN A 53 8.84 10.42 -1.38
C GLN A 53 8.23 10.50 -2.78
N ALA A 54 8.83 9.82 -3.76
CA ALA A 54 8.38 9.87 -5.16
C ALA A 54 6.95 9.33 -5.35
N LEU A 55 6.57 8.27 -4.63
CA LEU A 55 5.21 7.71 -4.70
C LEU A 55 4.18 8.62 -4.01
N THR A 56 4.51 9.21 -2.86
CA THR A 56 3.58 10.07 -2.10
C THR A 56 3.41 11.46 -2.72
N ASP A 57 4.31 11.89 -3.59
CA ASP A 57 4.14 13.10 -4.41
C ASP A 57 3.00 12.96 -5.44
N LEU A 58 2.60 11.73 -5.78
CA LEU A 58 1.47 11.48 -6.66
C LEU A 58 0.14 11.66 -5.93
N TRP A 59 -0.76 12.43 -6.55
CA TRP A 59 -2.08 12.71 -5.97
C TRP A 59 -2.85 11.41 -5.64
N GLY A 60 -3.31 11.30 -4.40
CA GLY A 60 -4.10 10.18 -3.91
C GLY A 60 -3.32 8.92 -3.57
N ILE A 61 -1.98 8.96 -3.64
CA ILE A 61 -1.10 7.93 -3.06
C ILE A 61 -0.59 8.45 -1.72
N GLY A 62 -0.91 7.73 -0.66
CA GLY A 62 -0.46 8.07 0.70
C GLY A 62 0.41 6.98 1.32
N PRO A 63 0.85 7.17 2.58
CA PRO A 63 1.73 6.22 3.28
C PRO A 63 1.17 4.79 3.30
N TRP A 64 -0.15 4.64 3.46
CA TRP A 64 -0.80 3.33 3.40
C TRP A 64 -0.65 2.66 2.04
N SER A 65 -0.85 3.40 0.94
CA SER A 65 -0.70 2.84 -0.42
C SER A 65 0.74 2.43 -0.72
N VAL A 66 1.72 3.21 -0.24
CA VAL A 66 3.14 2.84 -0.36
C VAL A 66 3.44 1.57 0.44
N ALA A 67 2.92 1.46 1.67
CA ALA A 67 3.08 0.23 2.46
C ALA A 67 2.47 -1.00 1.74
N MET A 68 1.31 -0.85 1.08
CA MET A 68 0.73 -1.94 0.28
C MET A 68 1.61 -2.31 -0.92
N PHE A 69 2.23 -1.31 -1.57
CA PHE A 69 3.17 -1.54 -2.67
C PHE A 69 4.41 -2.30 -2.19
N GLU A 70 5.01 -1.87 -1.08
CA GLU A 70 6.14 -2.55 -0.46
C GLU A 70 5.82 -4.01 -0.08
N LEU A 71 4.67 -4.23 0.56
CA LEU A 71 4.22 -5.54 1.04
C LEU A 71 3.93 -6.52 -0.10
N PHE A 72 3.16 -6.10 -1.10
CA PHE A 72 2.60 -7.02 -2.09
C PHE A 72 3.32 -7.01 -3.43
N VAL A 73 3.97 -5.89 -3.80
CA VAL A 73 4.73 -5.79 -5.05
C VAL A 73 6.20 -6.11 -4.80
N LEU A 74 6.84 -5.38 -3.88
CA LEU A 74 8.27 -5.57 -3.58
C LEU A 74 8.54 -6.73 -2.62
N LYS A 75 7.50 -7.23 -1.93
CA LYS A 75 7.61 -8.31 -0.93
C LYS A 75 8.63 -7.99 0.16
N ASN A 76 8.69 -6.72 0.54
CA ASN A 76 9.57 -6.27 1.61
C ASN A 76 9.14 -6.95 2.92
N PRO A 77 10.03 -7.70 3.60
CA PRO A 77 9.67 -8.48 4.78
C PRO A 77 9.41 -7.62 6.04
N ASP A 78 9.80 -6.34 6.03
CA ASP A 78 9.85 -5.52 7.25
C ASP A 78 9.07 -4.20 7.15
N VAL A 79 7.79 -4.29 6.81
CA VAL A 79 6.90 -3.13 6.62
C VAL A 79 5.74 -3.20 7.60
N TRP A 80 5.38 -2.04 8.16
CA TRP A 80 4.18 -1.88 8.97
C TRP A 80 3.42 -0.62 8.54
N SER A 81 2.10 -0.70 8.41
CA SER A 81 1.26 0.45 8.06
C SER A 81 0.41 0.88 9.26
N ASP A 82 0.87 1.88 10.00
CA ASP A 82 0.17 2.35 11.20
C ASP A 82 -1.22 2.94 10.91
N GLY A 83 -1.40 3.49 9.70
CA GLY A 83 -2.67 4.02 9.23
C GLY A 83 -3.69 2.97 8.76
N ASP A 84 -3.32 1.69 8.72
CA ASP A 84 -4.26 0.62 8.40
C ASP A 84 -5.18 0.35 9.60
N LEU A 85 -6.50 0.43 9.37
CA LEU A 85 -7.50 0.31 10.43
C LEU A 85 -7.42 -1.04 11.16
N ILE A 86 -7.19 -2.13 10.42
CA ILE A 86 -7.14 -3.47 11.01
C ILE A 86 -5.83 -3.66 11.76
N LEU A 87 -4.70 -3.28 11.15
CA LEU A 87 -3.40 -3.39 11.82
C LEU A 87 -3.37 -2.60 13.12
N ARG A 88 -3.90 -1.36 13.10
CA ARG A 88 -4.02 -0.55 14.32
C ARG A 88 -4.86 -1.25 15.39
N ARG A 89 -6.10 -1.64 15.06
CA ARG A 89 -7.01 -2.28 16.01
C ARG A 89 -6.44 -3.57 16.60
N VAL A 90 -5.89 -4.45 15.76
CA VAL A 90 -5.39 -5.76 16.20
C VAL A 90 -4.09 -5.61 17.00
N SER A 91 -3.19 -4.70 16.62
CA SER A 91 -1.98 -4.45 17.40
C SER A 91 -2.27 -3.79 18.75
N GLU A 92 -3.25 -2.89 18.85
CA GLU A 92 -3.70 -2.33 20.14
C GLU A 92 -4.23 -3.45 21.07
N LEU A 93 -5.03 -4.38 20.54
CA LEU A 93 -5.55 -5.51 21.30
C LEU A 93 -4.43 -6.45 21.77
N LEU A 94 -3.60 -6.94 20.85
CA LEU A 94 -2.58 -7.96 21.15
C LEU A 94 -1.46 -7.42 22.04
N ALA A 95 -1.07 -6.14 21.88
CA ALA A 95 -0.12 -5.51 22.79
C ALA A 95 -0.69 -5.40 24.21
N GLY A 96 -1.99 -5.08 24.33
CA GLY A 96 -2.69 -5.04 25.62
C GLY A 96 -2.80 -6.42 26.29
N GLU A 97 -3.07 -7.48 25.53
CA GLU A 97 -3.09 -8.85 26.04
C GLU A 97 -1.70 -9.32 26.50
N ALA A 98 -0.65 -8.84 25.85
CA ALA A 98 0.74 -9.12 26.19
C ALA A 98 1.33 -8.18 27.27
N ASP A 99 0.54 -7.24 27.80
CA ASP A 99 0.95 -6.24 28.80
C ASP A 99 2.24 -5.48 28.40
N THR A 100 2.31 -5.05 27.15
CA THR A 100 3.46 -4.33 26.58
C THR A 100 3.01 -3.11 25.78
N ASP A 101 3.95 -2.18 25.54
CA ASP A 101 3.69 -1.04 24.65
C ASP A 101 3.48 -1.52 23.21
N ARG A 102 2.53 -0.91 22.50
CA ARG A 102 2.19 -1.28 21.13
C ARG A 102 3.37 -1.13 20.17
N ALA A 103 4.15 -0.06 20.29
CA ALA A 103 5.29 0.17 19.41
C ALA A 103 6.41 -0.83 19.70
N GLU A 104 6.63 -1.19 20.97
CA GLU A 104 7.56 -2.26 21.35
C GLU A 104 7.10 -3.62 20.80
N TRP A 105 5.81 -3.95 20.92
CA TRP A 105 5.23 -5.18 20.40
C TRP A 105 5.40 -5.30 18.88
N ILE A 106 5.09 -4.26 18.12
CA ILE A 106 5.31 -4.23 16.66
C ILE A 106 6.81 -4.37 16.35
N SER A 107 7.66 -3.64 17.09
CA SER A 107 9.12 -3.66 16.87
C SER A 107 9.75 -5.02 17.18
N SER A 108 9.18 -5.79 18.10
CA SER A 108 9.63 -7.14 18.43
C SER A 108 9.57 -8.12 17.27
N ALA A 109 8.72 -7.84 16.27
CA ALA A 109 8.61 -8.65 15.05
C ALA A 109 9.59 -8.23 13.95
N ALA A 110 10.41 -7.19 14.15
CA ALA A 110 11.48 -6.87 13.20
C ALA A 110 12.51 -8.02 13.14
N PRO A 111 13.09 -8.33 11.97
CA PRO A 111 12.95 -7.66 10.68
C PRO A 111 11.84 -8.27 9.78
N PHE A 112 10.74 -8.75 10.39
CA PHE A 112 9.66 -9.49 9.74
C PHE A 112 8.28 -8.88 10.02
N ARG A 113 8.19 -7.56 10.22
CA ARG A 113 6.92 -6.86 10.54
C ARG A 113 5.83 -7.05 9.48
N SER A 114 6.20 -7.32 8.23
CA SER A 114 5.23 -7.65 7.17
C SER A 114 4.50 -8.96 7.44
N PHE A 115 5.17 -9.97 8.00
CA PHE A 115 4.54 -11.22 8.37
C PHE A 115 3.57 -11.01 9.53
N LEU A 116 3.95 -10.22 10.53
CA LEU A 116 3.05 -9.82 11.61
C LEU A 116 1.79 -9.13 11.07
N ALA A 117 1.93 -8.21 10.11
CA ALA A 117 0.80 -7.54 9.47
C ALA A 117 -0.15 -8.53 8.78
N LEU A 118 0.38 -9.51 8.05
CA LEU A 118 -0.43 -10.57 7.43
C LEU A 118 -1.21 -11.41 8.46
N TYR A 119 -0.60 -11.74 9.60
CA TYR A 119 -1.30 -12.41 10.69
C TYR A 119 -2.39 -11.54 11.31
N CYS A 120 -2.12 -10.24 11.51
CA CYS A 120 -3.12 -9.31 12.04
C CYS A 120 -4.36 -9.23 11.15
N TRP A 121 -4.19 -9.14 9.83
CA TRP A 121 -5.31 -9.17 8.90
C TRP A 121 -6.08 -10.49 8.94
N LYS A 122 -5.37 -11.62 8.99
CA LYS A 122 -5.99 -12.95 9.09
C LYS A 122 -6.83 -13.12 10.37
N LEU A 123 -6.41 -12.54 11.48
CA LEU A 123 -7.16 -12.58 12.74
C LEU A 123 -8.47 -11.79 12.69
N ASN A 124 -8.53 -10.72 11.91
CA ASN A 124 -9.76 -9.92 11.74
C ASN A 124 -10.81 -10.61 10.86
N ASP A 125 -10.39 -11.54 9.99
CA ASP A 125 -11.30 -12.31 9.14
C ASP A 125 -11.98 -13.49 9.87
N SER A 126 -11.65 -13.69 11.16
CA SER A 126 -12.22 -14.75 12.03
C SER A 126 -13.33 -14.20 12.91
#